data_AF-A0A7J3WWG8-F1
#
_entry.id   AF-A0A7J3WWG8-F1
#
_cell.length_a   1.000
_cell.length_b   1.000
_cell.length_c   1.000
_cell.angle_alpha   90.00
_cell.angle_beta   90.00
_cell.angle_gamma   90.00
#
_symmetry.space_group_name_H-M   'P 1'
#
loop_
_entity.id
_entity.type
_entity.pdbx_description
1 polymer ?
#
loop_
_entity_poly.entity_id
_entity_poly.type
_entity_poly.pdbx_seq_one_letter_code
_entity_poly.pdbx_strand_id
1 'polypeptide(L)'
;MHRLAGGVLSMGYEEFIALINNSTDKIREFISQGNSFIVFCHIDADGLSSGAISSVMLLRAGARFITRAVRSIDEVLEAIPRFQSDTIAFLTDIGSGYLSILREKFHDKQFIILDHHQPDGEAEKHWIHINPHLCGVDGARDISSSGITYLVAKSLSEENISLSPVAVVGALGDLQDKSSEKRELGGLNKMIVEEAVKSGLLKVSDDLLFYGRSYRPIHLALASTTSPYI
;
A
#
# COMPACT_ATOMS: atom_id res chain seq x y z
N MET A 1 7.45 -16.25 14.64
CA MET A 1 6.29 -15.90 15.49
C MET A 1 6.67 -14.76 16.42
N HIS A 2 6.59 -13.51 15.97
CA HIS A 2 6.71 -12.35 16.84
C HIS A 2 5.32 -12.00 17.38
N ARG A 3 5.07 -12.25 18.68
CA ARG A 3 3.93 -11.62 19.38
C ARG A 3 4.30 -10.15 19.60
N LEU A 4 3.65 -9.27 18.85
CA LEU A 4 3.69 -7.82 19.09
C LEU A 4 2.82 -7.48 20.31
N ALA A 5 3.24 -6.49 21.06
CA ALA A 5 2.71 -6.14 22.37
C ALA A 5 1.34 -5.46 22.30
N GLY A 6 0.39 -5.92 23.11
CA GLY A 6 -0.45 -5.01 23.91
C GLY A 6 -1.80 -4.54 23.37
N GLY A 7 -2.48 -5.30 22.51
CA GLY A 7 -3.89 -5.08 22.19
C GLY A 7 -4.47 -6.31 21.47
N VAL A 8 -5.70 -6.72 21.82
CA VAL A 8 -6.40 -7.75 21.04
C VAL A 8 -6.76 -7.09 19.71
N LEU A 9 -6.12 -7.52 18.62
CA LEU A 9 -6.49 -7.09 17.28
C LEU A 9 -7.93 -7.55 17.01
N SER A 10 -8.69 -6.76 16.25
CA SER A 10 -9.99 -7.24 15.80
C SER A 10 -9.80 -8.52 14.97
N MET A 11 -10.78 -9.42 14.99
CA MET A 11 -10.73 -10.67 14.21
C MET A 11 -10.41 -10.41 12.73
N GLY A 12 -10.97 -9.34 12.14
CA GLY A 12 -10.65 -8.94 10.77
C GLY A 12 -9.20 -8.48 10.55
N TYR A 13 -8.57 -7.83 11.53
CA TYR A 13 -7.16 -7.46 11.43
C TYR A 13 -6.25 -8.69 11.50
N GLU A 14 -6.56 -9.67 12.36
CA GLU A 14 -5.80 -10.92 12.44
C GLU A 14 -5.90 -11.73 11.14
N GLU A 15 -7.11 -11.84 10.57
CA GLU A 15 -7.36 -12.48 9.28
C GLU A 15 -6.60 -11.78 8.15
N PHE A 16 -6.60 -10.44 8.12
CA PHE A 16 -5.91 -9.68 7.10
C PHE A 16 -4.38 -9.82 7.19
N ILE A 17 -3.81 -9.82 8.40
CA ILE A 17 -2.39 -10.08 8.61
C ILE A 17 -2.03 -11.51 8.20
N ALA A 18 -2.90 -12.49 8.46
CA ALA A 18 -2.70 -13.85 7.98
C ALA A 18 -2.71 -13.93 6.45
N LEU A 19 -3.65 -13.23 5.79
CA LEU A 19 -3.69 -13.12 4.32
C LEU A 19 -2.39 -12.52 3.78
N ILE A 20 -1.86 -11.46 4.39
CA ILE A 20 -0.59 -10.83 4.01
C ILE A 20 0.56 -11.83 4.12
N ASN A 21 0.69 -12.53 5.25
CA ASN A 21 1.79 -13.47 5.46
C ASN A 21 1.76 -14.63 4.46
N ASN A 22 0.59 -15.25 4.28
CA ASN A 22 0.42 -16.35 3.32
C ASN A 22 0.71 -15.91 1.87
N SER A 23 0.30 -14.69 1.52
CA SER A 23 0.56 -14.13 0.19
C SER A 23 2.04 -13.77 0.00
N THR A 24 2.71 -13.28 1.04
CA THR A 24 4.13 -12.94 1.01
C THR A 24 4.99 -14.16 0.75
N ASP A 25 4.61 -15.34 1.26
CA ASP A 25 5.31 -16.59 0.96
C ASP A 25 5.28 -16.94 -0.53
N LYS A 26 4.13 -16.74 -1.19
CA LYS A 26 4.02 -16.91 -2.66
C LYS A 26 4.82 -15.86 -3.43
N ILE A 27 4.84 -14.61 -2.97
CA ILE A 27 5.68 -13.56 -3.57
C ILE A 27 7.16 -13.95 -3.47
N ARG A 28 7.60 -14.48 -2.33
CA ARG A 28 8.97 -14.98 -2.13
C ARG A 28 9.30 -16.12 -3.10
N GLU A 29 8.35 -17.02 -3.34
CA GLU A 29 8.50 -18.10 -4.33
C GLU A 29 8.66 -17.55 -5.75
N PHE A 30 7.84 -16.59 -6.16
CA PHE A 30 7.99 -15.97 -7.49
C PHE A 30 9.36 -15.31 -7.68
N ILE A 31 9.86 -14.64 -6.64
CA ILE A 31 11.20 -14.03 -6.64
C ILE A 31 12.29 -15.11 -6.77
N SER A 32 12.21 -16.19 -5.98
CA SER A 32 13.24 -17.25 -5.98
C SER A 32 13.28 -18.05 -7.29
N GLN A 33 12.14 -18.15 -7.99
CA GLN A 33 12.04 -18.74 -9.32
C GLN A 33 12.60 -17.83 -10.44
N GLY A 34 13.00 -16.60 -10.12
CA GLY A 34 13.61 -15.68 -11.08
C GLY A 34 12.63 -14.95 -12.00
N ASN A 35 11.33 -14.94 -11.65
CA ASN A 35 10.31 -14.19 -12.38
C ASN A 35 10.66 -12.70 -12.41
N SER A 36 10.23 -12.03 -13.48
CA SER A 36 10.35 -10.57 -13.58
C SER A 36 9.02 -9.93 -13.19
N PHE A 37 9.08 -8.71 -12.67
CA PHE A 37 7.89 -7.97 -12.23
C PHE A 37 7.72 -6.69 -13.03
N ILE A 38 6.48 -6.31 -13.27
CA ILE A 38 6.15 -4.93 -13.62
C ILE A 38 5.23 -4.34 -12.59
N VAL A 39 5.71 -3.32 -11.89
CA VAL A 39 4.97 -2.59 -10.87
C VAL A 39 4.19 -1.46 -11.55
N PHE A 40 2.88 -1.47 -11.39
CA PHE A 40 1.99 -0.36 -11.73
C PHE A 40 1.47 0.28 -10.46
N CYS A 41 1.56 1.59 -10.35
CA CYS A 41 1.01 2.32 -9.23
C CYS A 41 0.24 3.56 -9.66
N HIS A 42 -0.73 3.99 -8.86
CA HIS A 42 -1.44 5.23 -9.11
C HIS A 42 -0.51 6.46 -8.94
N ILE A 43 -0.92 7.62 -9.48
CA ILE A 43 -0.08 8.84 -9.56
C ILE A 43 -0.28 9.81 -8.38
N ASP A 44 -1.06 9.43 -7.36
CA ASP A 44 -1.19 10.21 -6.13
C ASP A 44 -0.15 9.83 -5.08
N ALA A 45 -0.29 10.38 -3.87
CA ALA A 45 0.66 10.15 -2.79
C ALA A 45 0.66 8.70 -2.29
N ASP A 46 -0.48 8.00 -2.27
CA ASP A 46 -0.55 6.61 -1.80
C ASP A 46 -0.01 5.65 -2.85
N GLY A 47 -0.39 5.85 -4.11
CA GLY A 47 0.13 5.13 -5.26
C GLY A 47 1.64 5.30 -5.44
N LEU A 48 2.17 6.53 -5.39
CA LEU A 48 3.63 6.73 -5.51
C LEU A 48 4.40 6.16 -4.31
N SER A 49 3.83 6.25 -3.10
CA SER A 49 4.45 5.68 -1.89
C SER A 49 4.47 4.16 -1.96
N SER A 50 3.36 3.52 -2.33
CA SER A 50 3.25 2.07 -2.49
C SER A 50 4.11 1.55 -3.64
N GLY A 51 4.17 2.26 -4.77
CA GLY A 51 5.08 1.96 -5.88
C GLY A 51 6.56 2.02 -5.46
N ALA A 52 6.94 3.03 -4.66
CA ALA A 52 8.29 3.15 -4.12
C ALA A 52 8.63 2.02 -3.13
N ILE A 53 7.72 1.70 -2.21
CA ILE A 53 7.89 0.59 -1.24
C ILE A 53 8.04 -0.73 -1.99
N SER A 54 7.16 -1.01 -2.96
CA SER A 54 7.24 -2.22 -3.80
C SER A 54 8.59 -2.30 -4.53
N SER A 55 9.05 -1.19 -5.10
CA SER A 55 10.31 -1.12 -5.83
C SER A 55 11.51 -1.41 -4.92
N VAL A 56 11.57 -0.80 -3.73
CA VAL A 56 12.68 -1.02 -2.79
C VAL A 56 12.63 -2.44 -2.21
N MET A 57 11.45 -2.96 -1.90
CA MET A 57 11.24 -4.34 -1.47
C MET A 57 11.79 -5.34 -2.50
N LEU A 58 11.38 -5.20 -3.77
CA LEU A 58 11.81 -6.07 -4.87
C LEU A 58 13.31 -5.93 -5.13
N LEU A 59 13.85 -4.71 -5.09
CA LEU A 59 15.29 -4.45 -5.25
C LEU A 59 16.10 -5.16 -4.16
N ARG A 60 15.71 -5.01 -2.89
CA ARG A 60 16.36 -5.68 -1.74
C ARG A 60 16.28 -7.19 -1.82
N ALA A 61 15.18 -7.72 -2.36
CA ALA A 61 15.01 -9.14 -2.59
C ALA A 61 15.77 -9.67 -3.83
N GLY A 62 16.48 -8.82 -4.57
CA GLY A 62 17.23 -9.20 -5.77
C GLY A 62 16.37 -9.50 -6.99
N ALA A 63 15.11 -9.06 -7.01
CA ALA A 63 14.19 -9.28 -8.12
C ALA A 63 14.44 -8.33 -9.30
N ARG A 64 14.11 -8.78 -10.51
CA ARG A 64 14.11 -7.93 -11.71
C ARG A 64 12.75 -7.27 -11.85
N PHE A 65 12.71 -5.95 -11.92
CA PHE A 65 11.45 -5.23 -12.07
C PHE A 65 11.56 -3.92 -12.84
N ILE A 66 10.42 -3.45 -13.33
CA ILE A 66 10.21 -2.09 -13.85
C ILE A 66 9.01 -1.48 -13.10
N THR A 67 9.09 -0.21 -12.73
CA THR A 67 7.97 0.49 -12.08
C THR A 67 7.43 1.59 -12.98
N ARG A 68 6.11 1.69 -13.08
CA ARG A 68 5.38 2.69 -13.86
C ARG A 68 4.24 3.28 -13.04
N ALA A 69 4.28 4.60 -12.83
CA ALA A 69 3.10 5.32 -12.38
C ALA A 69 2.12 5.47 -13.56
N VAL A 70 0.85 5.23 -13.31
CA VAL A 70 -0.24 5.28 -14.30
C VAL A 70 -1.36 6.18 -13.80
N ARG A 71 -2.08 6.82 -14.73
CA ARG A 71 -3.23 7.68 -14.39
C ARG A 71 -4.56 6.93 -14.35
N SER A 72 -4.64 5.80 -15.06
CA SER A 72 -5.85 4.98 -15.10
C SER A 72 -5.50 3.52 -15.36
N ILE A 73 -6.50 2.65 -15.17
CA ILE A 73 -6.38 1.23 -15.48
C ILE A 73 -6.11 0.99 -16.97
N ASP A 74 -6.55 1.87 -17.87
CA ASP A 74 -6.37 1.71 -19.32
C ASP A 74 -4.89 1.62 -19.70
N GLU A 75 -4.04 2.43 -19.07
CA GLU A 75 -2.58 2.37 -19.29
C GLU A 75 -1.99 1.01 -18.88
N VAL A 76 -2.57 0.36 -17.85
CA VAL A 76 -2.20 -0.99 -17.41
C VAL A 76 -2.68 -2.03 -18.43
N LEU A 77 -3.94 -1.93 -18.87
CA LEU A 77 -4.54 -2.84 -19.86
C LEU A 77 -3.80 -2.80 -21.20
N GLU A 78 -3.34 -1.63 -21.63
CA GLU A 78 -2.55 -1.46 -22.86
C GLU A 78 -1.11 -1.98 -22.73
N ALA A 79 -0.57 -1.96 -21.52
CA ALA A 79 0.80 -2.36 -21.26
C ALA A 79 0.93 -3.88 -21.14
N ILE A 80 0.03 -4.56 -20.42
CA ILE A 80 0.11 -6.00 -20.10
C ILE A 80 0.42 -6.90 -21.32
N PRO A 81 -0.22 -6.73 -22.49
CA PRO A 81 0.06 -7.56 -23.67
C PRO A 81 1.49 -7.47 -24.19
N ARG A 82 2.25 -6.43 -23.82
CA ARG A 82 3.59 -6.14 -24.35
C ARG A 82 4.71 -6.83 -23.57
N PHE A 83 4.40 -7.45 -22.42
CA PHE A 83 5.40 -8.10 -21.58
C PHE A 83 5.49 -9.60 -21.84
N GLN A 84 6.65 -10.16 -21.49
CA GLN A 84 6.92 -11.60 -21.63
C GLN A 84 5.97 -12.43 -20.76
N SER A 85 5.79 -13.70 -21.11
CA SER A 85 4.87 -14.60 -20.41
C SER A 85 5.25 -14.86 -18.95
N ASP A 86 6.53 -14.78 -18.61
CA ASP A 86 7.10 -14.94 -17.26
C ASP A 86 7.15 -13.63 -16.45
N THR A 87 6.56 -12.54 -16.98
CA THR A 87 6.46 -11.27 -16.27
C THR A 87 5.16 -11.20 -15.47
N ILE A 88 5.29 -11.02 -14.15
CA ILE A 88 4.17 -10.88 -13.22
C ILE A 88 3.76 -9.40 -13.15
N ALA A 89 2.47 -9.13 -13.33
CA ALA A 89 1.91 -7.80 -13.15
C ALA A 89 1.67 -7.53 -11.66
N PHE A 90 2.36 -6.54 -11.10
CA PHE A 90 2.25 -6.13 -9.71
C PHE A 90 1.54 -4.78 -9.67
N LEU A 91 0.29 -4.75 -9.24
CA LEU A 91 -0.52 -3.55 -9.17
C LEU A 91 -0.60 -3.11 -7.71
N THR A 92 -0.38 -1.82 -7.46
CA THR A 92 -0.54 -1.25 -6.13
C THR A 92 -1.28 0.07 -6.19
N ASP A 93 -2.24 0.25 -5.29
CA ASP A 93 -3.18 1.38 -5.30
C ASP A 93 -4.05 1.48 -6.56
N ILE A 94 -4.18 0.35 -7.26
CA ILE A 94 -5.04 0.18 -8.42
C ILE A 94 -5.30 -1.32 -8.61
N GLY A 95 -6.46 -1.64 -9.18
CA GLY A 95 -6.75 -2.99 -9.69
C GLY A 95 -7.94 -3.68 -9.02
N SER A 96 -8.20 -3.47 -7.73
CA SER A 96 -9.34 -4.12 -7.04
C SER A 96 -10.67 -3.69 -7.64
N GLY A 97 -10.83 -2.41 -7.97
CA GLY A 97 -12.01 -1.91 -8.68
C GLY A 97 -12.14 -2.35 -10.14
N TYR A 98 -11.21 -3.18 -10.64
CA TYR A 98 -11.12 -3.60 -12.04
C TYR A 98 -10.90 -5.11 -12.22
N LEU A 99 -11.17 -5.91 -11.20
CA LEU A 99 -10.95 -7.37 -11.25
C LEU A 99 -11.72 -8.03 -12.38
N SER A 100 -12.98 -7.63 -12.61
CA SER A 100 -13.82 -8.17 -13.68
C SER A 100 -13.19 -8.01 -15.07
N ILE A 101 -12.72 -6.80 -15.42
CA ILE A 101 -12.10 -6.54 -16.73
C ILE A 101 -10.70 -7.16 -16.85
N LEU A 102 -9.92 -7.17 -15.77
CA LEU A 102 -8.63 -7.85 -15.74
C LEU A 102 -8.81 -9.34 -16.01
N ARG A 103 -9.84 -9.96 -15.43
CA ARG A 103 -10.13 -11.38 -15.62
C ARG A 103 -10.56 -11.66 -17.05
N GLU A 104 -11.50 -10.88 -17.56
CA GLU A 104 -12.01 -11.02 -18.93
C GLU A 104 -10.86 -11.01 -19.95
N LYS A 105 -9.91 -10.08 -19.79
CA LYS A 105 -8.83 -9.88 -20.77
C LYS A 105 -7.59 -10.73 -20.51
N PHE A 106 -7.29 -11.03 -19.26
CA PHE A 106 -5.97 -11.52 -18.83
C PHE A 106 -6.05 -12.67 -17.80
N HIS A 107 -7.10 -13.50 -17.83
CA HIS A 107 -7.23 -14.65 -16.92
C HIS A 107 -5.97 -15.55 -16.90
N ASP A 108 -5.30 -15.76 -18.03
CA ASP A 108 -4.09 -16.60 -18.11
C ASP A 108 -2.81 -15.93 -17.55
N LYS A 109 -2.86 -14.65 -17.19
CA LYS A 109 -1.70 -13.92 -16.64
C LYS A 109 -1.69 -13.99 -15.12
N GLN A 110 -0.48 -13.85 -14.56
CA GLN A 110 -0.28 -13.77 -13.12
C GLN A 110 -0.31 -12.32 -12.64
N PHE A 111 -1.13 -12.05 -11.61
CA PHE A 111 -1.22 -10.75 -10.96
C PHE A 111 -0.88 -10.84 -9.47
N ILE A 112 -0.29 -9.76 -8.96
CA ILE A 112 -0.21 -9.40 -7.55
C ILE A 112 -0.90 -8.04 -7.41
N ILE A 113 -1.93 -7.93 -6.59
CA ILE A 113 -2.74 -6.72 -6.42
C ILE A 113 -2.76 -6.35 -4.94
N LEU A 114 -2.13 -5.22 -4.59
CA LEU A 114 -2.06 -4.65 -3.25
C LEU A 114 -2.82 -3.33 -3.22
N ASP A 115 -4.07 -3.37 -2.77
CA ASP A 115 -4.99 -2.26 -2.98
C ASP A 115 -6.07 -2.24 -1.89
N HIS A 116 -6.50 -1.03 -1.51
CA HIS A 116 -7.47 -0.77 -0.46
C HIS A 116 -8.86 -0.37 -0.98
N HIS A 117 -9.01 -0.14 -2.28
CA HIS A 117 -10.30 0.20 -2.89
C HIS A 117 -11.31 -0.96 -2.84
N GLN A 118 -12.60 -0.63 -2.92
CA GLN A 118 -13.66 -1.64 -2.98
C GLN A 118 -13.45 -2.57 -4.21
N PRO A 119 -13.39 -3.90 -4.03
CA PRO A 119 -13.26 -4.83 -5.14
C PRO A 119 -14.50 -4.87 -6.05
N ASP A 120 -14.29 -4.90 -7.37
CA ASP A 120 -15.32 -5.15 -8.39
C ASP A 120 -15.31 -6.64 -8.78
N GLY A 121 -15.83 -7.47 -7.88
CA GLY A 121 -15.90 -8.92 -8.03
C GLY A 121 -14.72 -9.65 -7.38
N GLU A 122 -14.50 -10.88 -7.83
CA GLU A 122 -13.45 -11.77 -7.29
C GLU A 122 -12.23 -11.81 -8.21
N ALA A 123 -11.04 -11.90 -7.62
CA ALA A 123 -9.80 -12.18 -8.34
C ALA A 123 -9.76 -13.63 -8.83
N GLU A 124 -8.95 -13.90 -9.85
CA GLU A 124 -8.66 -15.28 -10.25
C GLU A 124 -7.91 -16.05 -9.15
N LYS A 125 -8.12 -17.37 -9.07
CA LYS A 125 -7.58 -18.20 -7.98
C LYS A 125 -6.05 -18.22 -7.92
N HIS A 126 -5.38 -18.11 -9.07
CA HIS A 126 -3.92 -18.05 -9.12
C HIS A 126 -3.37 -16.66 -8.83
N TRP A 127 -4.19 -15.61 -8.84
CA TRP A 127 -3.74 -14.26 -8.50
C TRP A 127 -3.48 -14.11 -7.00
N ILE A 128 -2.58 -13.20 -6.66
CA ILE A 128 -2.41 -12.73 -5.29
C ILE A 128 -3.20 -11.42 -5.16
N HIS A 129 -4.29 -11.43 -4.41
CA HIS A 129 -5.09 -10.24 -4.14
C HIS A 129 -5.11 -9.98 -2.64
N ILE A 130 -4.44 -8.92 -2.21
CA ILE A 130 -4.37 -8.50 -0.82
C ILE A 130 -5.17 -7.21 -0.70
N ASN A 131 -6.36 -7.32 -0.14
CA ASN A 131 -7.27 -6.20 0.03
C ASN A 131 -8.01 -6.31 1.38
N PRO A 132 -8.06 -5.23 2.18
CA PRO A 132 -8.64 -5.21 3.52
C PRO A 132 -10.13 -5.60 3.53
N HIS A 133 -10.88 -5.26 2.48
CA HIS A 133 -12.31 -5.54 2.40
C HIS A 133 -12.63 -7.04 2.40
N LEU A 134 -11.68 -7.89 1.99
CA LEU A 134 -11.83 -9.36 2.04
C LEU A 134 -11.87 -9.92 3.47
N CYS A 135 -11.41 -9.14 4.45
CA CYS A 135 -11.37 -9.50 5.87
C CYS A 135 -12.24 -8.56 6.73
N GLY A 136 -13.15 -7.80 6.11
CA GLY A 136 -14.02 -6.85 6.81
C GLY A 136 -13.29 -5.63 7.41
N VAL A 137 -12.10 -5.29 6.89
CA VAL A 137 -11.31 -4.13 7.31
C VAL A 137 -11.65 -2.93 6.42
N ASP A 138 -11.76 -1.74 7.01
CA ASP A 138 -12.14 -0.51 6.29
C ASP A 138 -10.93 0.05 5.52
N GLY A 139 -10.91 -0.16 4.21
CA GLY A 139 -9.86 0.37 3.33
C GLY A 139 -9.78 1.89 3.30
N ALA A 140 -10.84 2.64 3.65
CA ALA A 140 -10.80 4.11 3.63
C ALA A 140 -10.18 4.73 4.89
N ARG A 141 -9.93 3.94 5.94
CA ARG A 141 -9.53 4.46 7.28
C ARG A 141 -8.44 3.65 7.95
N ASP A 142 -8.53 2.32 7.87
CA ASP A 142 -7.71 1.44 8.68
C ASP A 142 -6.37 1.13 8.04
N ILE A 143 -6.28 1.13 6.72
CA ILE A 143 -5.04 0.86 5.98
C ILE A 143 -5.12 1.40 4.54
N SER A 144 -4.05 2.06 4.10
CA SER A 144 -3.90 2.51 2.70
C SER A 144 -3.12 1.49 1.86
N SER A 145 -3.07 1.64 0.55
CA SER A 145 -2.28 0.76 -0.34
C SER A 145 -0.80 0.78 -0.01
N SER A 146 -0.24 1.94 0.36
CA SER A 146 1.16 2.00 0.83
C SER A 146 1.34 1.31 2.18
N GLY A 147 0.34 1.37 3.06
CA GLY A 147 0.31 0.59 4.29
C GLY A 147 0.30 -0.93 4.03
N ILE A 148 -0.57 -1.42 3.16
CA ILE A 148 -0.63 -2.84 2.75
C ILE A 148 0.72 -3.27 2.19
N THR A 149 1.26 -2.48 1.26
CA THR A 149 2.54 -2.76 0.61
C THR A 149 3.70 -2.79 1.61
N TYR A 150 3.69 -1.91 2.59
CA TYR A 150 4.67 -1.94 3.69
C TYR A 150 4.58 -3.21 4.52
N LEU A 151 3.37 -3.65 4.88
CA LEU A 151 3.19 -4.87 5.67
C LEU A 151 3.68 -6.11 4.90
N VAL A 152 3.44 -6.17 3.58
CA VAL A 152 4.02 -7.20 2.69
C VAL A 152 5.55 -7.10 2.68
N ALA A 153 6.11 -5.91 2.48
CA ALA A 153 7.55 -5.69 2.43
C ALA A 153 8.25 -6.12 3.73
N LYS A 154 7.68 -5.74 4.88
CA LYS A 154 8.18 -6.16 6.19
C LYS A 154 8.07 -7.67 6.41
N SER A 155 6.95 -8.28 6.02
CA SER A 155 6.78 -9.74 6.10
C SER A 155 7.81 -10.47 5.22
N LEU A 156 8.24 -9.85 4.11
CA LEU A 156 9.30 -10.39 3.26
C LEU A 156 10.68 -10.30 3.93
N SER A 157 10.98 -9.16 4.56
CA SER A 157 12.23 -8.90 5.30
C SER A 157 12.08 -7.73 6.30
N GLU A 158 12.57 -7.91 7.53
CA GLU A 158 12.59 -6.87 8.58
C GLU A 158 13.44 -5.64 8.19
N GLU A 159 14.35 -5.75 7.22
CA GLU A 159 15.09 -4.58 6.69
C GLU A 159 14.12 -3.52 6.13
N ASN A 160 12.92 -3.93 5.71
CA ASN A 160 11.90 -3.05 5.17
C ASN A 160 11.17 -2.22 6.24
N ILE A 161 11.42 -2.40 7.54
CA ILE A 161 10.96 -1.47 8.59
C ILE A 161 11.38 -0.03 8.25
N SER A 162 12.54 0.16 7.60
CA SER A 162 13.01 1.48 7.14
C SER A 162 12.05 2.21 6.20
N LEU A 163 11.08 1.50 5.61
CA LEU A 163 10.07 2.05 4.69
C LEU A 163 8.78 2.50 5.39
N SER A 164 8.64 2.24 6.70
CA SER A 164 7.47 2.65 7.49
C SER A 164 7.13 4.14 7.37
N PRO A 165 8.08 5.11 7.32
CA PRO A 165 7.70 6.51 7.13
C PRO A 165 7.06 6.78 5.77
N VAL A 166 7.45 6.07 4.72
CA VAL A 166 6.88 6.23 3.37
C VAL A 166 5.44 5.71 3.34
N ALA A 167 5.16 4.62 4.05
CA ALA A 167 3.79 4.12 4.21
C ALA A 167 2.89 5.13 4.94
N VAL A 168 3.42 5.78 5.98
CA VAL A 168 2.69 6.86 6.68
C VAL A 168 2.43 8.05 5.75
N VAL A 169 3.37 8.41 4.88
CA VAL A 169 3.18 9.47 3.87
C VAL A 169 2.02 9.13 2.93
N GLY A 170 1.95 7.89 2.42
CA GLY A 170 0.85 7.48 1.56
C GLY A 170 -0.49 7.49 2.27
N ALA A 171 -0.58 6.93 3.48
CA ALA A 171 -1.81 6.94 4.28
C ALA A 171 -2.32 8.36 4.62
N LEU A 172 -1.41 9.31 4.92
CA LEU A 172 -1.77 10.72 5.11
C LEU A 172 -2.14 11.39 3.79
N GLY A 173 -1.48 11.02 2.70
CA GLY A 173 -1.79 11.49 1.35
C GLY A 173 -3.20 11.08 0.89
N ASP A 174 -3.63 9.89 1.29
CA ASP A 174 -4.99 9.37 1.09
C ASP A 174 -5.99 9.88 2.15
N LEU A 175 -5.56 10.77 3.04
CA LEU A 175 -6.42 11.46 4.02
C LEU A 175 -7.10 10.52 5.03
N GLN A 176 -6.51 9.36 5.31
CA GLN A 176 -7.09 8.35 6.21
C GLN A 176 -7.12 8.79 7.69
N ASP A 177 -6.40 9.87 8.02
CA ASP A 177 -6.39 10.50 9.34
C ASP A 177 -7.66 11.32 9.63
N LYS A 178 -8.47 11.63 8.61
CA LYS A 178 -9.66 12.50 8.75
C LYS A 178 -10.79 11.91 9.59
N SER A 179 -10.78 10.61 9.86
CA SER A 179 -11.81 9.95 10.66
C SER A 179 -11.73 10.30 12.14
N SER A 180 -10.58 10.79 12.61
CA SER A 180 -10.34 11.23 13.99
C SER A 180 -10.48 12.74 14.10
N GLU A 181 -11.16 13.22 15.16
CA GLU A 181 -11.20 14.66 15.49
C GLU A 181 -9.80 15.26 15.68
N LYS A 182 -8.84 14.43 16.11
CA LYS A 182 -7.44 14.82 16.32
C LYS A 182 -6.55 14.65 15.09
N ARG A 183 -7.11 14.21 13.95
CA ARG A 183 -6.36 13.96 12.71
C ARG A 183 -5.22 12.95 12.91
N GLU A 184 -5.58 11.82 13.51
CA GLU A 184 -4.68 10.71 13.82
C GLU A 184 -4.99 9.52 12.93
N LEU A 185 -3.95 8.80 12.49
CA LEU A 185 -4.08 7.52 11.79
C LEU A 185 -4.52 6.43 12.78
N GLY A 186 -5.60 5.73 12.43
CA GLY A 186 -6.20 4.63 13.21
C GLY A 186 -5.82 3.24 12.68
N GLY A 187 -6.55 2.21 13.15
CA GLY A 187 -6.48 0.85 12.62
C GLY A 187 -5.08 0.27 12.48
N LEU A 188 -4.82 -0.36 11.33
CA LEU A 188 -3.51 -0.94 11.00
C LEU A 188 -2.48 0.16 10.69
N ASN A 189 -2.88 1.33 10.18
CA ASN A 189 -1.99 2.48 10.01
C ASN A 189 -1.34 2.92 11.32
N LYS A 190 -2.08 2.89 12.43
CA LYS A 190 -1.56 3.21 13.76
C LYS A 190 -0.40 2.28 14.14
N MET A 191 -0.50 0.99 13.84
CA MET A 191 0.59 0.05 14.11
C MET A 191 1.84 0.37 13.30
N ILE A 192 1.69 0.83 12.05
CA ILE A 192 2.81 1.26 11.21
C ILE A 192 3.48 2.51 11.81
N VAL A 193 2.68 3.47 12.29
CA VAL A 193 3.19 4.67 12.99
C VAL A 193 3.95 4.28 14.25
N GLU A 194 3.38 3.43 15.10
CA GLU A 194 4.01 2.97 16.35
C GLU A 194 5.33 2.25 16.09
N GLU A 195 5.40 1.43 15.03
CA GLU A 195 6.62 0.77 14.60
C GLU A 195 7.69 1.75 14.10
N ALA A 196 7.31 2.74 13.30
CA ALA A 196 8.21 3.78 12.84
C ALA A 196 8.79 4.58 14.02
N VAL A 197 7.95 4.93 15.01
CA VAL A 197 8.37 5.62 16.23
C VAL A 197 9.32 4.75 17.06
N LYS A 198 8.97 3.48 17.29
CA LYS A 198 9.80 2.54 18.04
C LYS A 198 11.18 2.34 17.39
N SER A 199 11.23 2.41 16.06
CA SER A 199 12.46 2.27 15.28
C SER A 199 13.25 3.59 15.15
N GLY A 200 12.76 4.69 15.75
CA GLY A 200 13.42 5.99 15.70
C GLY A 200 13.35 6.68 14.33
N LEU A 201 12.45 6.23 13.44
CA LEU A 201 12.29 6.73 12.08
C LEU A 201 11.27 7.86 11.96
N LEU A 202 10.37 7.97 12.95
CA LEU A 202 9.30 8.96 12.97
C LEU A 202 9.10 9.51 14.40
N LYS A 203 8.63 10.75 14.50
CA LYS A 203 8.16 11.35 15.75
C LYS A 203 6.71 11.81 15.56
N VAL A 204 5.85 11.47 16.52
CA VAL A 204 4.47 11.96 16.60
C VAL A 204 4.43 13.12 17.59
N SER A 205 3.72 14.19 17.23
CA SER A 205 3.50 15.36 18.08
C SER A 205 2.25 16.10 17.63
N ASP A 206 1.53 16.67 18.59
CA ASP A 206 0.40 17.56 18.32
C ASP A 206 0.91 18.90 17.76
N ASP A 207 0.32 19.36 16.65
CA ASP A 207 0.57 20.69 16.08
C ASP A 207 -0.55 21.09 15.12
N LEU A 208 -0.47 22.31 14.60
CA LEU A 208 -1.37 22.88 13.62
C LEU A 208 -1.15 22.24 12.24
N LEU A 209 -2.24 21.85 11.58
CA LEU A 209 -2.23 21.23 10.26
C LEU A 209 -2.34 22.26 9.13
N PHE A 210 -1.46 23.26 9.14
CA PHE A 210 -1.42 24.24 8.06
C PHE A 210 -0.81 23.66 6.79
N TYR A 211 -1.42 23.97 5.65
CA TYR A 211 -0.80 23.69 4.36
C TYR A 211 0.49 24.50 4.22
N GLY A 212 1.61 23.80 4.08
CA GLY A 212 2.92 24.42 4.01
C GLY A 212 3.54 24.82 5.33
N ARG A 213 3.06 24.28 6.47
CA ARG A 213 3.62 24.51 7.81
C ARG A 213 5.16 24.49 7.87
N SER A 214 5.82 23.58 7.16
CA SER A 214 7.28 23.41 7.22
C SER A 214 8.07 24.25 6.22
N TYR A 215 7.42 24.85 5.22
CA TYR A 215 8.13 25.49 4.09
C TYR A 215 7.54 26.83 3.63
N ARG A 216 6.45 27.31 4.26
CA ARG A 216 5.83 28.61 3.98
C ARG A 216 5.91 29.52 5.22
N PRO A 217 6.03 30.85 5.03
CA PRO A 217 5.75 31.83 6.08
C PRO A 217 4.36 31.62 6.68
N ILE A 218 4.21 31.84 8.00
CA ILE A 218 2.97 31.54 8.74
C ILE A 218 1.72 32.18 8.14
N HIS A 219 1.81 33.43 7.67
CA HIS A 219 0.67 34.13 7.07
C HIS A 219 0.21 33.48 5.75
N LEU A 220 1.13 32.93 4.95
CA LEU A 220 0.79 32.19 3.73
C LEU A 220 0.28 30.79 4.05
N ALA A 221 0.84 30.12 5.06
CA ALA A 221 0.36 28.81 5.49
C ALA A 221 -1.10 28.91 5.97
N LEU A 222 -1.42 29.91 6.79
CA LEU A 222 -2.79 30.24 7.20
C LEU A 222 -3.70 30.52 5.99
N ALA A 223 -3.34 31.48 5.14
CA ALA A 223 -4.15 31.87 3.99
C ALA A 223 -4.35 30.75 2.95
N SER A 224 -3.46 29.74 2.91
CA SER A 224 -3.56 28.60 2.00
C SER A 224 -4.27 27.38 2.61
N THR A 225 -4.62 27.42 3.89
CA THR A 225 -5.26 26.29 4.57
C THR A 225 -6.76 26.31 4.32
N THR A 226 -7.25 25.30 3.60
CA THR A 226 -8.67 25.18 3.21
C THR A 226 -9.39 24.02 3.90
N SER A 227 -8.68 23.23 4.72
CA SER A 227 -9.25 22.09 5.45
C SER A 227 -8.67 21.98 6.87
N PRO A 228 -9.37 22.53 7.88
CA PRO A 228 -10.55 23.40 7.77
C PRO A 228 -10.20 24.74 7.10
N TYR A 229 -11.17 25.40 6.48
CA TYR A 229 -10.99 26.79 6.05
C TYR A 229 -10.93 27.68 7.29
N ILE A 230 -9.89 28.51 7.40
CA ILE A 230 -9.60 29.39 8.55
C ILE A 230 -9.96 30.84 8.19
#